data_AF-A0A503X4V5-F1
#
_entry.id   AF-A0A503X4V5-F1
#
_cell.length_a   1.000
_cell.length_b   1.000
_cell.length_c   1.000
_cell.angle_alpha   90.00
_cell.angle_beta   90.00
_cell.angle_gamma   90.00
#
_symmetry.space_group_name_H-M   'P 1'
#
loop_
_entity.id
_entity.type
_entity.pdbx_description
1 polymer ?
#
loop_
_entity_poly.entity_id
_entity_poly.type
_entity_poly.pdbx_seq_one_letter_code
_entity_poly.pdbx_strand_id
1 'polypeptide(L)'
;MSDIRGVENDTKSGELNMRALVDTEGLSVPEKAEFWLHGLAWAKHRGRHDTWTAARDRAAKEAGIASTIAKRIWQRFEGMNDVSGKALLKLMLAYEDACQRNEEAVAAYRAERLNLKAQRHAVDNQRARESVGESRARD
;
A
#
# COMPACT_ATOMS: atom_id res chain seq x y z
N MET A 1 -25.43 41.83 -18.66
CA MET A 1 -25.01 40.52 -19.19
C MET A 1 -23.50 40.45 -19.11
N SER A 2 -22.98 39.71 -18.13
CA SER A 2 -21.59 39.27 -18.07
C SER A 2 -21.47 38.23 -16.96
N ASP A 3 -21.78 36.99 -17.35
CA ASP A 3 -21.30 35.70 -16.82
C ASP A 3 -20.54 35.75 -15.48
N ILE A 4 -21.27 35.57 -14.39
CA ILE A 4 -20.74 34.94 -13.18
C ILE A 4 -20.90 33.44 -13.41
N ARG A 5 -20.06 32.87 -14.28
CA ARG A 5 -19.96 31.41 -14.39
C ARG A 5 -19.34 30.93 -13.09
N GLY A 6 -20.18 30.25 -12.30
CA GLY A 6 -19.81 29.66 -11.03
C GLY A 6 -18.54 28.85 -11.19
N VAL A 7 -17.51 29.28 -10.47
CA VAL A 7 -16.45 28.38 -10.03
C VAL A 7 -17.12 27.51 -8.97
N GLU A 8 -17.89 26.51 -9.43
CA GLU A 8 -18.14 25.31 -8.64
C GLU A 8 -16.75 24.74 -8.38
N ASN A 9 -16.18 25.12 -7.24
CA ASN A 9 -15.01 24.46 -6.72
C ASN A 9 -15.33 22.97 -6.70
N ASP A 10 -14.49 22.22 -7.39
CA ASP A 10 -14.46 20.77 -7.52
C ASP A 10 -14.09 20.10 -6.17
N THR A 11 -14.62 20.62 -5.06
CA THR A 11 -14.53 20.07 -3.70
C THR A 11 -15.43 18.86 -3.50
N LYS A 12 -15.96 18.28 -4.59
CA LYS A 12 -16.35 16.87 -4.65
C LYS A 12 -15.17 15.97 -5.02
N SER A 13 -13.94 16.43 -4.79
CA SER A 13 -12.80 15.56 -4.50
C SER A 13 -13.15 14.76 -3.25
N GLY A 14 -13.80 13.61 -3.45
CA GLY A 14 -14.21 12.69 -2.38
C GLY A 14 -13.07 12.51 -1.40
N GLU A 15 -13.40 12.63 -0.11
CA GLU A 15 -12.47 12.57 1.01
C GLU A 15 -11.37 11.53 0.74
N LEU A 16 -10.13 12.01 0.61
CA LEU A 16 -8.95 11.15 0.73
C LEU A 16 -8.92 10.65 2.19
N ASN A 17 -9.80 9.71 2.50
CA ASN A 17 -9.85 9.05 3.78
C ASN A 17 -8.58 8.21 3.84
N MET A 18 -7.58 8.73 4.56
CA MET A 18 -6.31 8.03 4.78
C MET A 18 -6.62 6.60 5.20
N ARG A 19 -6.03 5.64 4.49
CA ARG A 19 -6.22 4.20 4.74
C ARG A 19 -5.98 3.87 6.21
N ALA A 20 -4.95 4.48 6.80
CA ALA A 20 -4.61 4.36 8.20
C ALA A 20 -5.78 4.65 9.16
N LEU A 21 -6.60 5.65 8.85
CA LEU A 21 -7.75 6.04 9.67
C LEU A 21 -8.93 5.09 9.49
N VAL A 22 -9.17 4.64 8.26
CA VAL A 22 -10.23 3.67 7.94
C VAL A 22 -9.93 2.31 8.55
N ASP A 23 -8.70 1.82 8.39
CA ASP A 23 -8.26 0.51 8.89
C ASP A 23 -8.26 0.44 10.44
N THR A 24 -8.28 1.59 11.12
CA THR A 24 -8.24 1.67 12.58
C THR A 24 -9.43 2.39 13.20
N GLU A 25 -10.53 2.49 12.47
CA GLU A 25 -11.77 3.04 12.98
C GLU A 25 -12.25 2.23 14.21
N GLY A 26 -12.68 2.94 15.26
CA GLY A 26 -13.12 2.33 16.51
C GLY A 26 -12.01 1.85 17.47
N LEU A 27 -10.74 1.84 17.05
CA LEU A 27 -9.62 1.46 17.92
C LEU A 27 -9.19 2.61 18.86
N SER A 28 -8.73 2.24 20.06
CA SER A 28 -8.08 3.17 20.98
C SER A 28 -6.72 3.66 20.46
N VAL A 29 -6.19 4.74 21.02
CA VAL A 29 -4.91 5.32 20.59
C VAL A 29 -3.74 4.31 20.67
N PRO A 30 -3.58 3.52 21.76
CA PRO A 30 -2.54 2.50 21.83
C PRO A 30 -2.73 1.36 20.81
N GLU A 31 -3.96 0.93 20.57
CA GLU A 31 -4.28 -0.10 19.57
C GLU A 31 -3.98 0.38 18.15
N LYS A 32 -4.30 1.64 17.83
CA LYS A 32 -3.91 2.28 16.56
C LYS A 32 -2.40 2.23 16.34
N ALA A 33 -1.65 2.67 17.36
CA ALA A 33 -0.20 2.70 17.29
C ALA A 33 0.41 1.31 17.15
N GLU A 34 -0.16 0.31 17.82
CA GLU A 34 0.24 -1.09 17.68
C GLU A 34 -0.06 -1.62 16.28
N PHE A 35 -1.28 -1.43 15.79
CA PHE A 35 -1.72 -1.90 14.48
C PHE A 35 -0.81 -1.39 13.36
N TRP A 36 -0.55 -0.07 13.32
CA TRP A 36 0.33 0.52 12.31
C TRP A 36 1.78 0.05 12.46
N LEU A 37 2.29 -0.05 13.68
CA LEU A 37 3.65 -0.55 13.93
C LEU A 37 3.79 -2.01 13.50
N HIS A 38 2.76 -2.83 13.71
CA HIS A 38 2.74 -4.23 13.32
C HIS A 38 2.68 -4.36 11.79
N GLY A 39 1.80 -3.61 11.12
CA GLY A 39 1.74 -3.56 9.65
C GLY A 39 3.09 -3.17 9.02
N LEU A 40 3.76 -2.17 9.59
CA LEU A 40 5.11 -1.78 9.15
C LEU A 40 6.16 -2.87 9.43
N ALA A 41 6.10 -3.53 10.58
CA ALA A 41 7.01 -4.62 10.91
C ALA A 41 6.84 -5.80 9.95
N TRP A 42 5.61 -6.12 9.55
CA TRP A 42 5.30 -7.11 8.51
C TRP A 42 5.94 -6.75 7.18
N ALA A 43 5.78 -5.51 6.73
CA ALA A 43 6.42 -5.03 5.50
C ALA A 43 7.97 -5.07 5.56
N LYS A 44 8.55 -5.02 6.76
CA LYS A 44 10.00 -5.05 6.97
C LYS A 44 10.57 -6.42 7.33
N HIS A 45 9.74 -7.44 7.50
CA HIS A 45 10.20 -8.77 7.82
C HIS A 45 10.88 -9.40 6.58
N ARG A 46 12.10 -9.91 6.75
CA ARG A 46 12.94 -10.42 5.65
C ARG A 46 12.83 -11.94 5.47
N GLY A 47 11.88 -12.59 6.14
CA GLY A 47 11.64 -14.03 6.04
C GLY A 47 12.34 -14.87 7.12
N ARG A 48 12.55 -16.16 6.83
CA ARG A 48 12.80 -17.22 7.83
C ARG A 48 13.90 -16.95 8.87
N HIS A 49 14.96 -16.24 8.50
CA HIS A 49 16.11 -15.98 9.39
C HIS A 49 16.04 -14.64 10.12
N ASP A 50 14.92 -13.94 9.99
CA ASP A 50 14.73 -12.61 10.54
C ASP A 50 13.76 -12.62 11.71
N THR A 51 14.03 -11.77 12.70
CA THR A 51 13.22 -11.70 13.93
C THR A 51 12.21 -10.59 13.85
N TRP A 52 11.03 -10.79 14.44
CA TRP A 52 10.01 -9.76 14.55
C TRP A 52 10.48 -8.52 15.32
N THR A 53 11.36 -8.70 16.31
CA THR A 53 11.99 -7.59 17.04
C THR A 53 12.89 -6.75 16.14
N ALA A 54 13.71 -7.39 15.29
CA ALA A 54 14.52 -6.67 14.30
C ALA A 54 13.66 -5.98 13.23
N ALA A 55 12.58 -6.63 12.79
CA ALA A 55 11.63 -6.03 11.86
C ALA A 55 10.93 -4.79 12.46
N ARG A 56 10.48 -4.88 13.73
CA ARG A 56 9.97 -3.73 14.50
C ARG A 56 10.99 -2.61 14.59
N ASP A 57 12.26 -2.91 14.90
CA ASP A 57 13.28 -1.85 15.02
C ASP A 57 13.56 -1.17 13.68
N ARG A 58 13.50 -1.91 12.56
CA ARG A 58 13.55 -1.34 11.21
C ARG A 58 12.32 -0.47 10.91
N ALA A 59 11.12 -0.93 11.25
CA ALA A 59 9.87 -0.18 11.12
C ALA A 59 9.91 1.12 11.95
N ALA A 60 10.36 1.05 13.20
CA ALA A 60 10.51 2.20 14.08
C ALA A 60 11.51 3.23 13.53
N LYS A 61 12.63 2.75 12.97
CA LYS A 61 13.64 3.60 12.32
C LYS A 61 13.07 4.31 11.11
N GLU A 62 12.32 3.62 10.25
CA GLU A 62 11.68 4.21 9.07
C GLU A 62 10.60 5.23 9.46
N ALA A 63 9.73 4.89 10.41
CA ALA A 63 8.73 5.81 10.94
C ALA A 63 9.35 6.98 11.73
N GLY A 64 10.66 6.94 12.03
CA GLY A 64 11.35 7.98 12.77
C GLY A 64 10.91 8.10 14.24
N ILE A 65 10.50 7.00 14.86
CA ILE A 65 10.17 6.92 16.29
C ILE A 65 11.29 6.25 17.08
N ALA A 66 11.41 6.57 18.37
CA ALA A 66 12.42 5.95 19.22
C ALA A 66 12.15 4.44 19.40
N SER A 67 13.18 3.60 19.32
CA SER A 67 13.05 2.14 19.51
C SER A 67 12.48 1.79 20.90
N THR A 68 12.73 2.60 21.93
CA THR A 68 12.12 2.43 23.26
C THR A 68 10.61 2.59 23.25
N ILE A 69 10.09 3.57 22.51
CA ILE A 69 8.64 3.78 22.33
C ILE A 69 8.04 2.64 21.52
N ALA A 70 8.67 2.26 20.41
CA ALA A 70 8.22 1.13 19.60
C ALA A 70 8.18 -0.18 20.40
N LYS A 71 9.21 -0.45 21.21
CA LYS A 71 9.25 -1.61 22.11
C LYS A 71 8.12 -1.56 23.14
N ARG A 72 7.83 -0.39 23.72
CA ARG A 72 6.76 -0.23 24.70
C ARG A 72 5.39 -0.52 24.09
N ILE A 73 5.11 0.05 22.91
CA ILE A 73 3.86 -0.22 22.16
C ILE A 73 3.76 -1.73 21.89
N TRP A 74 4.78 -2.32 21.27
CA TRP A 74 4.80 -3.73 20.89
C TRP A 74 4.53 -4.72 22.04
N GLN A 75 4.95 -4.39 23.26
CA GLN A 75 4.88 -5.32 24.39
C GLN A 75 3.73 -5.03 25.36
N ARG A 76 3.21 -3.80 25.37
CA ARG A 76 2.37 -3.32 26.47
C ARG A 76 1.19 -2.45 26.03
N PHE A 77 0.82 -2.43 24.74
CA PHE A 77 -0.26 -1.57 24.26
C PHE A 77 -1.59 -1.77 25.01
N GLU A 78 -1.94 -3.01 25.36
CA GLU A 78 -3.17 -3.35 26.10
C GLU A 78 -3.29 -2.64 27.46
N GLY A 79 -2.15 -2.38 28.12
CA GLY A 79 -2.08 -1.70 29.41
C GLY A 79 -1.72 -0.22 29.31
N MET A 80 -1.63 0.34 28.10
CA MET A 80 -1.33 1.75 27.90
C MET A 80 -2.61 2.57 27.89
N ASN A 81 -2.59 3.72 28.56
CA ASN A 81 -3.69 4.69 28.46
C ASN A 81 -3.55 5.56 27.21
N ASP A 82 -2.32 5.86 26.81
CA ASP A 82 -2.05 6.79 25.71
C ASP A 82 -0.65 6.59 25.09
N VAL A 83 -0.47 7.14 23.89
CA VAL A 83 0.77 7.21 23.13
C VAL A 83 1.02 8.67 22.75
N SER A 84 2.28 9.12 22.80
CA SER A 84 2.63 10.47 22.37
C SER A 84 2.08 10.76 20.96
N GLY A 85 1.30 11.84 20.81
CA GLY A 85 0.71 12.22 19.52
C GLY A 85 1.72 12.37 18.38
N LYS A 86 2.96 12.79 18.68
CA LYS A 86 4.05 12.84 17.69
C LYS A 86 4.45 11.46 17.19
N ALA A 87 4.48 10.46 18.07
CA ALA A 87 4.77 9.07 17.68
C ALA A 87 3.61 8.48 16.89
N LEU A 88 2.37 8.78 17.31
CA LEU A 88 1.15 8.35 16.63
C LEU A 88 1.09 8.86 15.18
N LEU A 89 1.26 10.17 14.98
CA LEU A 89 1.26 10.78 13.63
C LEU A 89 2.35 10.20 12.73
N LYS A 90 3.54 9.97 13.28
CA LYS A 90 4.66 9.38 12.53
C LYS A 90 4.36 7.96 12.08
N LEU A 91 3.76 7.14 12.95
CA LEU A 91 3.35 5.78 12.60
C LEU A 91 2.24 5.79 11.54
N MET A 92 1.24 6.66 11.71
CA MET A 92 0.14 6.81 10.75
C MET A 92 0.65 7.15 9.35
N LEU A 93 1.50 8.16 9.23
CA LEU A 93 2.06 8.59 7.93
C LEU A 93 2.96 7.52 7.31
N ALA A 94 3.77 6.83 8.12
CA ALA A 94 4.62 5.75 7.62
C ALA A 94 3.80 4.55 7.13
N TYR A 95 2.72 4.21 7.84
CA TYR A 95 1.79 3.16 7.44
C TYR A 95 1.10 3.50 6.12
N GLU A 96 0.59 4.73 5.99
CA GLU A 96 -0.05 5.20 4.76
C GLU A 96 0.90 5.12 3.56
N ASP A 97 2.13 5.61 3.71
CA ASP A 97 3.17 5.53 2.69
C ASP A 97 3.53 4.07 2.32
N ALA A 98 3.54 3.16 3.30
CA ALA A 98 3.74 1.74 3.04
C ALA A 98 2.59 1.11 2.25
N CYS A 99 1.33 1.46 2.58
CA CYS A 99 0.14 1.02 1.83
C CYS A 99 0.17 1.55 0.40
N GLN A 100 0.44 2.85 0.23
CA GLN A 100 0.51 3.50 -1.08
C GLN A 100 1.55 2.82 -2.00
N ARG A 101 2.76 2.56 -1.49
CA ARG A 101 3.81 1.85 -2.27
C ARG A 101 3.38 0.45 -2.69
N ASN A 102 2.62 -0.25 -1.85
CA ASN A 102 2.12 -1.58 -2.17
C ASN A 102 1.06 -1.51 -3.29
N GLU A 103 0.13 -0.56 -3.20
CA GLU A 103 -0.87 -0.34 -4.24
C GLU A 103 -0.23 0.02 -5.59
N GLU A 104 0.78 0.88 -5.59
CA GLU A 104 1.57 1.22 -6.77
C GLU A 104 2.28 0.00 -7.37
N ALA A 105 2.91 -0.83 -6.53
CA ALA A 105 3.54 -2.07 -6.99
C ALA A 105 2.51 -3.03 -7.61
N VAL A 106 1.34 -3.21 -6.97
CA VAL A 106 0.25 -4.04 -7.49
C VAL A 106 -0.26 -3.49 -8.83
N ALA A 107 -0.41 -2.17 -8.96
CA ALA A 107 -0.82 -1.53 -10.21
C ALA A 107 0.20 -1.79 -11.34
N ALA A 108 1.50 -1.65 -11.04
CA ALA A 108 2.57 -1.96 -11.98
C ALA A 108 2.54 -3.41 -12.45
N TYR A 109 2.42 -4.38 -11.53
CA TYR A 109 2.32 -5.80 -11.87
C TYR A 109 1.07 -6.11 -12.71
N ARG A 110 -0.06 -5.46 -12.44
CA ARG A 110 -1.28 -5.62 -13.26
C ARG A 110 -1.07 -5.11 -14.68
N ALA A 111 -0.44 -3.95 -14.83
CA ALA A 111 -0.12 -3.37 -16.14
C ALA A 111 0.84 -4.27 -16.93
N GLU A 112 1.89 -4.78 -16.29
CA GLU A 112 2.84 -5.72 -16.89
C GLU A 112 2.14 -7.02 -17.34
N ARG A 113 1.28 -7.59 -16.48
CA ARG A 113 0.51 -8.80 -16.83
C ARG A 113 -0.41 -8.59 -18.03
N LEU A 114 -1.04 -7.42 -18.13
CA LEU A 114 -1.89 -7.07 -19.26
C LEU A 114 -1.07 -6.98 -20.56
N ASN A 115 0.10 -6.35 -20.50
CA ASN A 115 1.01 -6.23 -21.64
C ASN A 115 1.47 -7.60 -22.14
N LEU A 116 1.94 -8.48 -21.24
CA LEU A 116 2.33 -9.84 -21.60
C LEU A 116 1.18 -10.65 -22.22
N LYS A 117 -0.05 -10.46 -21.71
CA LYS A 117 -1.24 -11.09 -22.31
C LYS A 117 -1.52 -10.58 -23.73
N ALA A 118 -1.39 -9.28 -23.96
CA ALA A 118 -1.57 -8.69 -25.30
C ALA A 118 -0.52 -9.19 -26.29
N GLN A 119 0.75 -9.27 -25.88
CA GLN A 119 1.83 -9.83 -26.69
C GLN A 119 1.58 -11.29 -27.05
N ARG A 120 1.14 -12.10 -26.08
CA ARG A 120 0.78 -13.51 -26.33
C ARG A 120 -0.36 -13.62 -27.34
N HIS A 121 -1.42 -12.83 -27.19
CA HIS A 121 -2.52 -12.80 -28.17
C HIS A 121 -2.05 -12.39 -29.57
N ALA A 122 -1.12 -11.43 -29.67
CA ALA A 122 -0.56 -11.02 -30.96
C ALA A 122 0.23 -12.16 -31.63
N VAL A 123 1.05 -12.89 -30.86
CA VAL A 123 1.80 -14.07 -31.34
C VAL A 123 0.84 -15.19 -31.78
N ASP A 124 -0.18 -15.50 -30.98
CA ASP A 124 -1.16 -16.53 -31.31
C ASP A 124 -1.95 -16.17 -32.58
N ASN A 125 -2.33 -14.89 -32.75
CA ASN A 125 -3.00 -14.40 -33.94
C ASN A 125 -2.11 -14.45 -35.18
N GLN A 126 -0.82 -14.15 -35.05
CA GLN A 126 0.14 -14.26 -36.14
C GLN A 126 0.28 -15.72 -36.60
N ARG A 127 0.48 -16.65 -35.66
CA ARG A 127 0.54 -18.09 -35.97
C ARG A 127 -0.73 -18.60 -36.64
N ALA A 128 -1.90 -18.16 -36.16
CA ALA A 128 -3.17 -18.52 -36.78
C ALA A 128 -3.26 -18.02 -38.23
N ARG A 129 -2.82 -16.79 -38.51
CA ARG A 129 -2.78 -16.25 -39.89
C ARG A 129 -1.81 -17.02 -40.79
N GLU A 130 -0.62 -17.35 -40.28
CA GLU A 130 0.39 -18.12 -41.02
C GLU A 130 -0.13 -19.52 -41.37
N SER A 131 -0.78 -20.23 -40.42
CA SER A 131 -1.36 -21.57 -40.67
C SER A 131 -2.48 -21.58 -41.72
N VAL A 132 -3.30 -20.52 -41.77
CA VAL A 132 -4.39 -20.39 -42.75
C VAL A 132 -3.82 -20.05 -44.14
N GLY A 133 -2.72 -19.29 -44.21
CA GLY A 133 -2.03 -19.00 -45.47
C GLY A 133 -1.35 -20.21 -46.08
N GLU A 134 -0.74 -21.07 -45.25
CA GLU A 134 -0.04 -22.28 -45.70
C GLU A 134 -0.99 -23.37 -46.21
N SER A 135 -2.23 -23.39 -45.68
CA SER A 135 -3.29 -24.30 -46.14
C SER A 135 -3.89 -23.89 -47.49
N ARG A 136 -3.78 -22.60 -47.87
CA ARG A 136 -4.33 -22.05 -49.13
C ARG A 136 -3.35 -22.12 -50.31
N ALA A 137 -2.07 -22.41 -50.06
CA ALA A 137 -1.03 -22.50 -51.08
C ALA A 137 -0.75 -23.94 -51.54
N ARG A 138 -1.49 -24.94 -51.02
CA ARG A 138 -1.35 -26.37 -51.34
C ARG A 138 -2.50 -26.95 -52.18
N ASP A 139 -3.43 -26.13 -52.65
CA ASP A 139 -4.49 -26.47 -53.61
C ASP A 139 -4.16 -25.85 -54.98
#